data_AF-A0A6A3NIS8-F1
#
_entry.id   AF-A0A6A3NIS8-F1
#
_cell.length_a   1.000
_cell.length_b   1.000
_cell.length_c   1.000
_cell.angle_alpha   90.00
_cell.angle_beta   90.00
_cell.angle_gamma   90.00
#
_symmetry.space_group_name_H-M   'P 1'
#
loop_
_entity.id
_entity.type
_entity.pdbx_description
1 polymer ?
#
loop_
_entity_poly.entity_id
_entity_poly.type
_entity_poly.pdbx_seq_one_letter_code
_entity_poly.pdbx_strand_id
1 'polypeptide(L)'
;MMNKHAAQVDVVWLVKWFLEFAGEAGEVVPVRVRQQKTKDVKVIKYYSRENYTMLPANFTRDVIYDEMHTYVDQIRLRVCEPARSTMRKLLSLH
;
A
#
# COMPACT_ATOMS: atom_id res chain seq x y z
N MET A 1 3.76 -10.68 27.88
CA MET A 1 2.35 -10.43 28.24
C MET A 1 1.81 -9.38 27.26
N MET A 2 1.09 -9.77 26.20
CA MET A 2 0.53 -8.81 25.23
C MET A 2 -0.68 -8.10 25.83
N ASN A 3 -0.66 -6.77 25.80
CA ASN A 3 -1.72 -5.92 26.32
C ASN A 3 -3.00 -6.11 25.49
N LYS A 4 -4.10 -6.56 26.12
CA LYS A 4 -5.41 -6.78 25.47
C LYS A 4 -6.07 -5.49 24.97
N HIS A 5 -5.55 -4.32 25.35
CA HIS A 5 -6.04 -2.99 24.95
C HIS A 5 -5.13 -2.26 23.95
N ALA A 6 -4.05 -2.91 23.47
CA ALA A 6 -3.30 -2.35 22.35
C ALA A 6 -4.20 -2.34 21.11
N ALA A 7 -4.36 -1.19 20.45
CA ALA A 7 -5.00 -1.15 19.14
C ALA A 7 -4.27 -2.15 18.24
N GLN A 8 -4.96 -2.98 17.46
CA GLN A 8 -4.27 -3.83 16.48
C GLN A 8 -3.93 -2.98 15.27
N VAL A 9 -2.79 -3.25 14.61
CA VAL A 9 -2.59 -2.76 13.26
C VAL A 9 -3.65 -3.45 12.40
N ASP A 10 -4.72 -2.72 12.11
CA ASP A 10 -5.75 -3.19 11.19
C ASP A 10 -5.36 -2.86 9.74
N VAL A 11 -6.12 -3.40 8.80
CA VAL A 11 -5.86 -3.22 7.36
C VAL A 11 -5.99 -1.75 6.96
N VAL A 12 -6.89 -1.00 7.59
CA VAL A 12 -7.12 0.42 7.26
C VAL A 12 -5.90 1.26 7.64
N TRP A 13 -5.35 1.04 8.83
CA TRP A 13 -4.12 1.68 9.27
C TRP A 13 -2.94 1.31 8.37
N LEU A 14 -2.78 0.01 8.05
CA LEU A 14 -1.68 -0.46 7.22
C LEU A 14 -1.72 0.15 5.81
N VAL A 15 -2.91 0.22 5.20
CA VAL A 15 -3.09 0.85 3.89
C VAL A 15 -2.78 2.34 3.96
N LYS A 16 -3.23 3.04 5.01
CA LYS A 16 -2.95 4.47 5.17
C LYS A 16 -1.45 4.73 5.32
N TRP A 17 -0.77 4.02 6.22
CA TRP A 17 0.67 4.11 6.41
C TRP A 17 1.42 3.80 5.11
N PHE A 18 1.02 2.74 4.40
CA PHE A 18 1.68 2.34 3.15
C PHE A 18 1.53 3.38 2.03
N LEU A 19 0.37 4.06 1.94
CA LEU A 19 0.15 5.13 0.97
C LEU A 19 0.99 6.37 1.27
N GLU A 20 1.12 6.74 2.55
CA GLU A 20 1.99 7.85 2.99
C GLU A 20 3.45 7.51 2.70
N PHE A 21 3.90 6.31 3.10
CA PHE A 21 5.22 5.78 2.80
C PHE A 21 5.53 5.76 1.30
N ALA A 22 4.61 5.25 0.48
CA ALA A 22 4.79 5.23 -0.97
C ALA A 22 4.85 6.65 -1.54
N GLY A 23 4.07 7.60 -1.02
CA GLY A 23 4.14 9.00 -1.42
C GLY A 23 5.49 9.66 -1.15
N GLU A 24 6.19 9.25 -0.09
CA GLU A 24 7.51 9.76 0.27
C GLU A 24 8.65 9.05 -0.46
N ALA A 25 8.58 7.72 -0.55
CA ALA A 25 9.66 6.88 -1.09
C ALA A 25 9.52 6.55 -2.58
N GLY A 26 8.31 6.66 -3.13
CA GLY A 26 7.96 6.25 -4.48
C GLY A 26 8.18 7.33 -5.54
N GLU A 27 8.35 6.90 -6.78
CA GLU A 27 8.42 7.77 -7.94
C GLU A 27 7.03 7.88 -8.60
N VAL A 28 6.63 9.10 -8.97
CA VAL A 28 5.37 9.32 -9.69
C VAL A 28 5.57 9.04 -11.17
N VAL A 29 4.95 7.97 -11.65
CA VAL A 29 5.03 7.52 -13.04
C VAL A 29 3.68 7.74 -13.75
N PRO A 30 3.64 8.50 -14.87
CA PRO A 30 2.43 8.64 -15.66
C PRO A 30 2.17 7.37 -16.48
N VAL A 31 1.02 6.74 -16.26
CA VAL A 31 0.58 5.52 -16.97
C VAL A 31 -0.56 5.86 -17.93
N ARG A 32 -0.47 5.34 -19.16
CA ARG A 32 -1.59 5.41 -20.12
C ARG A 32 -2.52 4.23 -19.90
N VAL A 33 -3.72 4.51 -19.42
CA VAL A 33 -4.75 3.49 -19.19
C VAL A 33 -5.69 3.44 -20.39
N ARG A 34 -5.89 2.24 -20.93
CA ARG A 34 -6.87 2.01 -22.01
C ARG A 34 -8.22 1.75 -21.37
N GLN A 35 -9.17 2.64 -21.61
CA GLN A 35 -10.54 2.49 -21.18
C GLN A 35 -11.44 2.13 -22.36
N GLN A 36 -12.49 1.37 -22.08
CA GLN A 36 -13.49 0.97 -23.06
C GLN A 36 -14.87 1.35 -22.53
N LYS A 37 -15.63 2.12 -23.31
CA LYS A 37 -17.05 2.40 -23.04
C LYS A 37 -17.89 1.98 -24.23
N THR A 38 -19.02 1.36 -23.95
CA THR A 38 -20.04 1.07 -24.96
C THR A 38 -21.09 2.16 -24.88
N LYS A 39 -21.30 2.88 -25.98
CA LYS A 39 -22.42 3.82 -26.16
C LYS A 39 -23.18 3.39 -27.40
N ASP A 40 -24.49 3.20 -27.27
CA ASP A 40 -25.39 2.93 -28.39
C ASP A 40 -24.84 1.85 -29.34
N VAL A 41 -24.49 0.68 -28.78
CA VAL A 41 -23.94 -0.50 -29.49
C VAL A 41 -22.49 -0.33 -30.00
N LYS A 42 -21.93 0.88 -29.99
CA LYS A 42 -20.56 1.14 -30.44
C LYS A 42 -19.57 1.10 -29.26
N VAL A 43 -18.53 0.28 -29.41
CA VAL A 43 -17.40 0.23 -28.48
C VAL A 43 -16.43 1.35 -28.80
N ILE A 44 -16.27 2.31 -27.89
CA ILE A 44 -15.30 3.41 -27.99
C ILE A 44 -14.14 3.12 -27.04
N LYS A 45 -12.93 3.14 -27.60
CA LYS A 45 -11.67 3.00 -26.85
C LYS A 45 -11.04 4.38 -26.72
N TYR A 46 -10.70 4.77 -25.50
CA TYR A 46 -10.00 6.01 -25.24
C TYR A 46 -8.90 5.78 -24.22
N TYR A 47 -7.90 6.66 -24.24
CA TYR A 47 -6.74 6.59 -23.35
C TYR A 47 -6.85 7.70 -22.31
N SER A 48 -6.81 7.36 -21.02
CA SER A 48 -6.55 8.31 -19.94
C SER A 48 -5.07 8.28 -19.57
N ARG A 49 -4.57 9.38 -19.02
CA ARG A 49 -3.29 9.40 -18.30
C ARG A 49 -3.60 9.47 -16.81
N GLU A 50 -3.08 8.51 -16.07
CA GLU A 50 -3.24 8.42 -14.62
C GLU A 50 -1.84 8.35 -14.02
N ASN A 51 -1.61 9.09 -12.93
CA ASN A 51 -0.32 9.07 -12.24
C ASN A 51 -0.36 7.97 -11.18
N TYR A 52 0.62 7.08 -11.22
CA TYR A 52 0.80 6.03 -10.22
C TYR A 52 2.11 6.24 -9.48
N THR A 53 2.07 6.00 -8.18
CA THR A 53 3.29 5.98 -7.37
C THR A 53 3.88 4.58 -7.43
N MET A 54 5.05 4.46 -8.06
CA MET A 54 5.80 3.21 -8.12
C MET A 54 6.89 3.22 -7.06
N LEU A 55 6.91 2.19 -6.22
CA LEU A 55 8.03 1.96 -5.32
C LEU A 55 9.23 1.43 -6.11
N PRO A 56 10.45 1.94 -5.85
CA PRO A 56 11.65 1.40 -6.45
C PRO A 56 11.85 -0.10 -6.12
N ALA A 57 12.51 -0.83 -7.00
CA ALA A 57 12.60 -2.30 -6.94
C ALA A 57 13.35 -2.85 -5.71
N ASN A 58 14.11 -2.02 -5.00
CA ASN A 58 14.77 -2.38 -3.75
C ASN A 58 13.78 -2.53 -2.57
N PHE A 59 12.58 -1.95 -2.67
CA PHE A 59 11.50 -2.12 -1.70
C PHE A 59 10.81 -3.47 -1.88
N THR A 60 11.51 -4.52 -1.46
CA THR A 60 10.91 -5.86 -1.33
C THR A 60 9.89 -5.87 -0.19
N ARG A 61 9.01 -6.88 -0.18
CA ARG A 61 8.00 -7.05 0.89
C ARG A 61 8.60 -7.12 2.30
N ASP A 62 9.83 -7.62 2.42
CA ASP A 62 10.52 -7.69 3.71
C ASP A 62 11.07 -6.33 4.13
N VAL A 63 11.61 -5.55 3.19
CA VAL A 63 12.04 -4.16 3.46
C VAL A 63 10.85 -3.31 3.89
N ILE A 64 9.69 -3.44 3.21
CA ILE A 64 8.46 -2.73 3.61
C ILE A 64 8.03 -3.10 5.04
N TYR A 65 8.20 -4.37 5.44
CA TYR A 65 7.92 -4.78 6.81
C TYR A 65 8.86 -4.14 7.83
N ASP A 66 10.16 -4.10 7.52
CA ASP A 66 11.16 -3.54 8.41
C ASP A 66 10.99 -2.01 8.57
N GLU A 67 10.61 -1.31 7.50
CA GLU A 67 10.26 0.11 7.54
C GLU A 67 9.02 0.37 8.43
N MET A 68 7.96 -0.45 8.28
CA MET A 68 6.77 -0.34 9.13
C MET A 68 7.11 -0.58 10.60
N HIS A 69 7.87 -1.65 10.88
CA HIS A 69 8.28 -2.00 12.24
C HIS A 69 9.10 -0.87 12.87
N THR A 70 10.04 -0.31 12.12
CA THR A 70 10.84 0.85 12.55
C THR A 70 9.96 2.07 12.83
N TYR A 71 8.98 2.35 11.97
CA TYR A 71 8.04 3.44 12.16
C TYR A 71 7.22 3.27 13.45
N VAL A 72 6.65 2.09 13.69
CA VAL A 72 5.87 1.77 14.89
C VAL A 72 6.70 1.90 16.17
N ASP A 73 7.95 1.42 16.15
CA ASP A 73 8.87 1.52 17.29
C ASP A 73 9.25 2.97 17.59
N GLN A 74 9.57 3.76 16.55
CA GLN A 74 9.95 5.17 16.69
C GLN A 74 8.84 6.04 17.28
N ILE A 75 7.62 5.88 16.79
CA ILE A 75 6.46 6.65 17.28
C ILE A 75 5.85 6.05 18.56
N ARG A 76 6.44 4.96 19.08
CA ARG A 76 5.99 4.19 20.27
C ARG A 76 4.50 3.91 20.26
N LEU A 77 3.95 3.74 19.05
CA LEU A 77 2.54 3.47 18.88
C LEU A 77 2.31 2.10 19.53
N ARG A 78 1.46 2.05 20.56
CA ARG A 78 1.11 0.79 21.26
C ARG A 78 0.14 -0.01 20.40
N VAL A 79 0.60 -0.39 19.21
CA VAL A 79 -0.15 -1.21 18.27
C VAL A 79 0.36 -2.65 18.32
N CYS A 80 -0.54 -3.61 18.26
CA CYS A 80 -0.17 -5.00 18.03
C CYS A 80 0.15 -5.18 16.54
N GLU A 81 1.43 -5.26 16.22
CA GLU A 81 1.90 -5.51 14.86
C GLU A 81 1.50 -6.92 14.36
N PRO A 82 1.16 -7.08 13.07
CA PRO A 82 0.95 -8.39 12.49
C PRO A 82 2.29 -9.13 12.40
N ALA A 83 2.24 -10.45 12.49
CA ALA A 83 3.39 -11.27 12.14
C ALA A 83 3.82 -10.97 10.69
N ARG A 84 5.14 -11.00 10.44
CA ARG A 84 5.72 -10.77 9.10
C ARG A 84 5.03 -11.60 8.00
N SER A 85 4.69 -12.86 8.28
CA SER A 85 3.96 -13.74 7.35
C SER A 85 2.53 -13.28 7.06
N THR A 86 1.82 -12.75 8.06
CA THR A 86 0.48 -12.19 7.92
C THR A 86 0.51 -10.90 7.09
N MET A 87 1.48 -10.02 7.35
CA MET A 87 1.62 -8.77 6.60
C MET A 87 1.93 -8.99 5.12
N ARG A 88 2.81 -9.95 4.80
CA ARG A 88 3.08 -10.34 3.41
C ARG A 88 1.81 -10.81 2.68
N LYS A 89 0.89 -11.50 3.38
CA LYS A 89 -0.41 -11.90 2.81
C LYS A 89 -1.31 -10.69 2.59
N LEU A 90 -1.37 -9.75 3.55
CA LEU A 90 -2.15 -8.53 3.42
C LEU A 90 -1.70 -7.66 2.24
N LEU A 91 -0.38 -7.49 2.08
CA LEU A 91 0.22 -6.77 0.94
C LEU A 91 0.06 -7.49 -0.40
N SER A 92 -0.46 -8.72 -0.43
CA SER A 92 -0.73 -9.46 -1.67
C SER A 92 -2.19 -9.43 -2.09
N LEU A 93 -3.08 -8.92 -1.24
CA LEU A 93 -4.52 -8.80 -1.52
C LEU A 93 -4.87 -7.50 -2.26
N HIS A 94 -3.91 -6.58 -2.40
CA HIS A 94 -4.03 -5.28 -3.07
C HIS A 94 -2.83 -5.07 -4.00
#